data_AF-A0A1F4Z0N8-F1
#
_entry.id   AF-A0A1F4Z0N8-F1
#
_cell.length_a   1.000
_cell.length_b   1.000
_cell.length_c   1.000
_cell.angle_alpha   90.00
_cell.angle_beta   90.00
_cell.angle_gamma   90.00
#
_symmetry.space_group_name_H-M   'P 1'
#
loop_
_entity.id
_entity.type
_entity.pdbx_description
1 polymer ?
#
loop_
_entity_poly.entity_id
_entity_poly.type
_entity_poly.pdbx_seq_one_letter_code
_entity_poly.pdbx_strand_id
1 'polypeptide(L)'
;MNRLRIFSILFLWGMAAFLTVPVDAAKDCSLPPTGFTPLIDMSGTQTYKGQEGGLYDNGSNSVPSGLYQKVLEAASQIQPVNGKIGLISVGMSNVSQEFIDFQSKAEVDPEVSAAVVTVNGAQSGQSADKWVTPDPGTNPWSVLASRISSSGLSNGQVQAVWLKQANRGTIETPGLEDALEMKSNLAYIVKKLRTDYPAIKVIYVSSRIYAGYVGSAHSSIEPLAYESGFAFRWLIQDQMGVANAAGTGEVDYVNAPVIVWGPYLWADDNIPRSDGLIWKCEDFEDDGGHPGPGAEAKVAQMLLNFFKTSPMAASWFTGSAPVPTKTPSKTPTPIKSPTKTPTQPPTPPMGKPGDANGDGKVDGFDYLVWLSHYGKTSNNGPIDGDFNSDGSVNGQDYLVWLSNYGK
;
A
#
# COMPACT_ATOMS: atom_id res chain seq x y z
N MET A 1 -51.70 60.37 33.69
CA MET A 1 -52.75 60.83 32.74
C MET A 1 -52.39 60.35 31.35
N ASN A 2 -53.36 59.75 30.66
CA ASN A 2 -53.32 59.11 29.34
C ASN A 2 -52.24 59.58 28.35
N ARG A 3 -51.52 58.62 27.76
CA ARG A 3 -51.19 58.56 26.32
C ARG A 3 -51.07 57.07 25.93
N LEU A 4 -52.04 56.54 25.21
CA LEU A 4 -52.20 56.48 23.74
C LEU A 4 -51.78 55.09 23.25
N ARG A 5 -52.77 54.30 22.81
CA ARG A 5 -52.59 52.98 22.20
C ARG A 5 -52.21 53.15 20.72
N ILE A 6 -51.21 52.40 20.25
CA ILE A 6 -51.05 52.04 18.84
C ILE A 6 -50.95 50.52 18.79
N PHE A 7 -51.80 49.91 17.95
CA PHE A 7 -51.86 48.49 17.66
C PHE A 7 -50.68 48.07 16.77
N SER A 8 -50.03 46.95 17.11
CA SER A 8 -49.28 46.14 16.15
C SER A 8 -49.82 44.73 16.19
N ILE A 9 -50.29 44.27 15.03
CA ILE A 9 -50.83 42.96 14.74
C ILE A 9 -49.67 41.96 14.74
N LEU A 10 -49.72 40.95 15.60
CA LEU A 10 -48.80 39.79 15.57
C LEU A 10 -49.36 38.74 14.60
N PHE A 11 -48.70 38.61 13.46
CA PHE A 11 -48.89 37.50 12.53
C PHE A 11 -48.05 36.31 13.03
N LEU A 12 -48.72 35.25 13.48
CA LEU A 12 -48.08 33.96 13.80
C LEU A 12 -47.88 33.18 12.49
N TRP A 13 -46.64 33.15 11.99
CA TRP A 13 -46.21 32.15 11.02
C TRP A 13 -45.55 30.99 11.78
N GLY A 14 -46.22 29.85 11.83
CA GLY A 14 -45.60 28.59 12.23
C GLY A 14 -44.68 28.11 11.11
N MET A 15 -43.37 28.30 11.25
CA MET A 15 -42.39 27.57 10.46
C MET A 15 -42.27 26.16 11.04
N ALA A 16 -42.84 25.17 10.36
CA ALA A 16 -42.40 23.79 10.51
C ALA A 16 -40.99 23.70 9.91
N ALA A 17 -39.98 23.73 10.76
CA ALA A 17 -38.62 23.38 10.36
C ALA A 17 -38.61 21.87 10.07
N PHE A 18 -38.64 21.49 8.79
CA PHE A 18 -38.24 20.16 8.38
C PHE A 18 -36.73 20.06 8.62
N LEU A 19 -36.34 19.47 9.76
CA LEU A 19 -35.00 18.93 9.94
C LEU A 19 -34.88 17.76 8.97
N THR A 20 -34.32 18.00 7.79
CA THR A 20 -33.78 16.92 6.96
C THR A 20 -32.53 16.43 7.68
N VAL A 21 -32.66 15.34 8.44
CA VAL A 21 -31.49 14.58 8.87
C VAL A 21 -30.83 14.10 7.58
N PRO A 22 -29.56 14.45 7.29
CA PRO A 22 -28.87 13.81 6.18
C PRO A 22 -28.91 12.30 6.47
N VAL A 23 -29.44 11.53 5.53
CA VAL A 23 -29.35 10.08 5.59
C VAL A 23 -27.87 9.78 5.37
N ASP A 24 -27.12 9.58 6.44
CA ASP A 24 -25.79 8.99 6.32
C ASP A 24 -25.94 7.70 5.52
N ALA A 25 -25.10 7.52 4.50
CA ALA A 25 -25.13 6.34 3.66
C ALA A 25 -24.88 5.13 4.56
N ALA A 26 -25.89 4.32 4.84
CA ALA A 26 -25.67 3.09 5.61
C ALA A 26 -24.86 2.11 4.75
N LYS A 27 -23.92 1.41 5.37
CA LYS A 27 -23.17 0.33 4.72
C LYS A 27 -24.12 -0.72 4.17
N ASP A 28 -23.78 -1.26 3.02
CA ASP A 28 -24.52 -2.33 2.37
C ASP A 28 -23.63 -3.55 2.17
N CYS A 29 -23.74 -4.49 3.11
CA CYS A 29 -23.02 -5.76 3.08
C CYS A 29 -23.56 -6.75 2.02
N SER A 30 -24.63 -6.40 1.30
CA SER A 30 -25.17 -7.21 0.21
C SER A 30 -24.55 -6.88 -1.15
N LEU A 31 -23.77 -5.79 -1.22
CA LEU A 31 -23.04 -5.43 -2.43
C LEU A 31 -22.01 -6.52 -2.76
N PRO A 32 -21.95 -6.96 -4.03
CA PRO A 32 -20.98 -7.97 -4.43
C PRO A 32 -19.56 -7.39 -4.47
N PRO A 33 -18.52 -8.25 -4.44
CA PRO A 33 -17.17 -7.86 -4.80
C PRO A 33 -17.13 -7.14 -6.14
N THR A 34 -16.16 -6.25 -6.31
CA THR A 34 -15.99 -5.48 -7.56
C THR A 34 -15.57 -6.37 -8.73
N GLY A 35 -14.92 -7.49 -8.44
CA GLY A 35 -14.26 -8.35 -9.42
C GLY A 35 -12.93 -7.80 -9.93
N PHE A 36 -12.42 -6.70 -9.36
CA PHE A 36 -11.10 -6.17 -9.73
C PHE A 36 -9.99 -7.02 -9.09
N THR A 37 -8.99 -7.36 -9.88
CA THR A 37 -7.82 -8.06 -9.37
C THR A 37 -6.89 -7.07 -8.65
N PRO A 38 -6.47 -7.32 -7.40
CA PRO A 38 -5.50 -6.47 -6.71
C PRO A 38 -4.22 -6.27 -7.54
N LEU A 39 -3.58 -5.10 -7.45
CA LEU A 39 -2.37 -4.81 -8.26
C LEU A 39 -1.31 -5.89 -8.12
N ILE A 40 -1.12 -6.44 -6.91
CA ILE A 40 -0.10 -7.47 -6.66
C ILE A 40 -0.45 -8.85 -7.24
N ASP A 41 -1.71 -9.08 -7.61
CA ASP A 41 -2.21 -10.37 -8.11
C ASP A 41 -2.54 -10.34 -9.60
N MET A 42 -2.52 -9.16 -10.22
CA MET A 42 -2.74 -8.99 -11.65
C MET A 42 -1.65 -9.74 -12.43
N SER A 43 -2.07 -10.71 -13.25
CA SER A 43 -1.14 -11.44 -14.12
C SER A 43 -0.57 -10.51 -15.20
N GLY A 44 0.61 -10.85 -15.75
CA GLY A 44 1.32 -10.00 -16.72
C GLY A 44 0.58 -9.73 -18.04
N THR A 45 -0.55 -10.40 -18.31
CA THR A 45 -1.42 -10.15 -19.47
C THR A 45 -2.70 -9.41 -19.10
N GLN A 46 -3.02 -9.29 -17.81
CA GLN A 46 -4.20 -8.58 -17.35
C GLN A 46 -3.94 -7.09 -17.31
N THR A 47 -4.94 -6.32 -17.72
CA THR A 47 -4.91 -4.86 -17.59
C THR A 47 -6.20 -4.33 -16.99
N TYR A 48 -6.10 -3.19 -16.30
CA TYR A 48 -7.23 -2.39 -15.85
C TYR A 48 -7.18 -1.04 -16.55
N LYS A 49 -8.17 -0.73 -17.39
CA LYS A 49 -8.21 0.50 -18.20
C LYS A 49 -6.87 0.78 -18.92
N GLY A 50 -6.25 -0.28 -19.46
CA GLY A 50 -4.96 -0.22 -20.16
C GLY A 50 -3.72 -0.15 -19.27
N GLN A 51 -3.85 -0.17 -17.94
CA GLN A 51 -2.73 -0.25 -17.00
C GLN A 51 -2.44 -1.70 -16.63
N GLU A 52 -1.16 -2.08 -16.68
CA GLU A 52 -0.68 -3.35 -16.13
C GLU A 52 -0.75 -3.36 -14.59
N GLY A 53 -0.67 -4.56 -14.02
CA GLY A 53 -0.53 -4.77 -12.58
C GLY A 53 0.85 -4.42 -12.01
N GLY A 54 1.12 -4.97 -10.83
CA GLY A 54 2.36 -4.78 -10.09
C GLY A 54 2.40 -3.47 -9.30
N LEU A 55 3.19 -3.45 -8.24
CA LEU A 55 3.49 -2.23 -7.48
C LEU A 55 4.53 -1.34 -8.18
N TYR A 56 5.29 -1.88 -9.12
CA TYR A 56 6.37 -1.23 -9.86
C TYR A 56 6.18 -1.44 -11.37
N ASP A 57 7.16 -1.02 -12.17
CA ASP A 57 7.15 -1.18 -13.62
C ASP A 57 7.18 -2.66 -14.06
N ASN A 58 6.62 -2.93 -15.25
CA ASN A 58 6.59 -4.25 -15.90
C ASN A 58 5.90 -5.34 -15.06
N GLY A 59 4.83 -4.98 -14.34
CA GLY A 59 4.07 -5.92 -13.53
C GLY A 59 4.78 -6.41 -12.25
N SER A 60 5.90 -5.81 -11.87
CA SER A 60 6.68 -6.27 -10.71
C SER A 60 6.08 -5.86 -9.37
N ASN A 61 6.08 -6.78 -8.40
CA ASN A 61 5.83 -6.47 -6.98
C ASN A 61 7.13 -6.27 -6.17
N SER A 62 8.27 -6.57 -6.76
CA SER A 62 9.57 -6.38 -6.12
C SER A 62 10.12 -5.00 -6.40
N VAL A 63 10.68 -4.35 -5.37
CA VAL A 63 11.32 -3.04 -5.49
C VAL A 63 12.45 -3.12 -6.52
N PRO A 64 12.43 -2.30 -7.59
CA PRO A 64 13.50 -2.28 -8.59
C PRO A 64 14.86 -2.00 -7.94
N SER A 65 15.90 -2.70 -8.37
CA SER A 65 17.22 -2.69 -7.68
C SER A 65 17.79 -1.30 -7.45
N GLY A 66 17.68 -0.39 -8.43
CA GLY A 66 18.12 0.99 -8.32
C GLY A 66 17.36 1.78 -7.25
N LEU A 67 16.03 1.61 -7.18
CA LEU A 67 15.20 2.21 -6.14
C LEU A 67 15.46 1.56 -4.78
N TYR A 68 15.66 0.24 -4.75
CA TYR A 68 15.95 -0.51 -3.53
C TYR A 68 17.24 -0.02 -2.86
N GLN A 69 18.31 0.21 -3.63
CA GLN A 69 19.54 0.78 -3.07
C GLN A 69 19.34 2.20 -2.54
N LYS A 70 18.59 3.06 -3.26
CA LYS A 70 18.28 4.42 -2.80
C LYS A 70 17.53 4.43 -1.47
N VAL A 71 16.51 3.57 -1.31
CA VAL A 71 15.75 3.51 -0.06
C VAL A 71 16.57 2.90 1.09
N LEU A 72 17.42 1.91 0.85
CA LEU A 72 18.33 1.39 1.88
C LEU A 72 19.31 2.47 2.36
N GLU A 73 19.88 3.26 1.43
CA GLU A 73 20.74 4.38 1.78
C GLU A 73 19.97 5.44 2.59
N ALA A 74 18.79 5.86 2.11
CA ALA A 74 17.95 6.83 2.81
C ALA A 74 17.53 6.36 4.21
N ALA A 75 17.12 5.09 4.34
CA ALA A 75 16.74 4.49 5.61
C ALA A 75 17.92 4.42 6.58
N SER A 76 19.15 4.16 6.10
CA SER A 76 20.35 4.19 6.94
C SER A 76 20.66 5.56 7.55
N GLN A 77 20.20 6.64 6.89
CA GLN A 77 20.35 8.01 7.36
C GLN A 77 19.27 8.43 8.36
N ILE A 78 18.23 7.61 8.59
CA ILE A 78 17.24 7.87 9.63
C ILE A 78 17.87 7.51 10.98
N GLN A 79 18.22 8.52 11.76
CA GLN A 79 18.96 8.36 13.02
C GLN A 79 18.39 9.28 14.09
N PRO A 80 18.49 8.93 15.39
CA PRO A 80 17.98 9.81 16.44
C PRO A 80 18.68 11.17 16.44
N VAL A 81 17.90 12.24 16.30
CA VAL A 81 18.36 13.63 16.48
C VAL A 81 17.90 14.07 17.86
N ASN A 82 18.85 14.31 18.76
CA ASN A 82 18.58 14.53 20.20
C ASN A 82 17.71 13.42 20.81
N GLY A 83 18.02 12.17 20.46
CA GLY A 83 17.33 10.98 20.97
C GLY A 83 15.95 10.72 20.34
N LYS A 84 15.53 11.46 19.32
CA LYS A 84 14.21 11.28 18.67
C LYS A 84 14.29 11.06 17.17
N ILE A 85 13.41 10.20 16.66
CA ILE A 85 13.10 9.95 15.25
C ILE A 85 11.60 10.17 15.08
N GLY A 86 11.19 11.18 14.34
CA GLY A 86 9.79 11.45 14.04
C GLY A 86 9.30 10.61 12.86
N LEU A 87 8.27 9.80 13.10
CA LEU A 87 7.46 9.13 12.09
C LEU A 87 6.07 9.77 12.08
N ILE A 88 5.69 10.40 10.97
CA ILE A 88 4.38 11.07 10.86
C ILE A 88 3.44 10.35 9.89
N SER A 89 2.13 10.40 10.15
CA SER A 89 1.12 10.07 9.13
C SER A 89 0.66 11.32 8.39
N VAL A 90 0.35 11.19 7.10
CA VAL A 90 -0.25 12.26 6.29
C VAL A 90 -1.40 11.66 5.49
N GLY A 91 -2.59 12.23 5.64
CA GLY A 91 -3.79 11.66 5.07
C GLY A 91 -5.09 12.25 5.62
N MET A 92 -6.21 11.60 5.26
CA MET A 92 -7.57 11.94 5.70
C MET A 92 -8.04 11.08 6.89
N SER A 93 -9.36 11.02 7.16
CA SER A 93 -9.98 10.29 8.28
C SER A 93 -9.54 8.83 8.41
N ASN A 94 -9.62 8.01 7.35
CA ASN A 94 -9.20 6.60 7.40
C ASN A 94 -7.77 6.46 7.91
N VAL A 95 -6.87 7.33 7.43
CA VAL A 95 -5.45 7.31 7.80
C VAL A 95 -5.27 7.69 9.26
N SER A 96 -6.06 8.65 9.75
CA SER A 96 -6.05 9.02 11.17
C SER A 96 -6.51 7.87 12.05
N GLN A 97 -7.61 7.21 11.70
CA GLN A 97 -8.17 6.05 12.41
C GLN A 97 -7.17 4.88 12.47
N GLU A 98 -6.66 4.47 11.32
CA GLU A 98 -5.68 3.38 11.20
C GLU A 98 -4.36 3.70 11.93
N PHE A 99 -3.90 4.96 11.87
CA PHE A 99 -2.65 5.35 12.52
C PHE A 99 -2.78 5.43 14.04
N ILE A 100 -3.95 5.75 14.59
CA ILE A 100 -4.18 5.71 16.05
C ILE A 100 -3.92 4.29 16.57
N ASP A 101 -4.48 3.29 15.90
CA ASP A 101 -4.26 1.89 16.25
C ASP A 101 -2.80 1.47 16.08
N PHE A 102 -2.14 1.90 14.98
CA PHE A 102 -0.70 1.67 14.81
C PHE A 102 0.13 2.29 15.93
N GLN A 103 -0.15 3.53 16.33
CA GLN A 103 0.54 4.20 17.43
C GLN A 103 0.39 3.43 18.73
N SER A 104 -0.83 2.98 19.06
CA SER A 104 -1.09 2.22 20.28
C SER A 104 -0.29 0.92 20.33
N LYS A 105 -0.16 0.22 19.19
CA LYS A 105 0.61 -1.02 19.09
C LYS A 105 2.11 -0.75 19.14
N ALA A 106 2.59 0.29 18.46
CA ALA A 106 4.01 0.64 18.42
C ALA A 106 4.52 1.12 19.78
N GLU A 107 3.71 1.85 20.56
CA GLU A 107 4.09 2.37 21.88
C GLU A 107 4.35 1.26 22.91
N VAL A 108 3.63 0.15 22.81
CA VAL A 108 3.73 -0.97 23.77
C VAL A 108 4.60 -2.13 23.27
N ASP A 109 5.05 -2.09 22.02
CA ASP A 109 5.88 -3.15 21.42
C ASP A 109 7.35 -2.97 21.85
N PRO A 110 7.93 -3.92 22.61
CA PRO A 110 9.28 -3.78 23.17
C PRO A 110 10.40 -3.83 22.12
N GLU A 111 10.10 -4.24 20.88
CA GLU A 111 11.07 -4.20 19.78
C GLU A 111 11.11 -2.83 19.10
N VAL A 112 10.13 -1.95 19.32
CA VAL A 112 10.15 -0.60 18.76
C VAL A 112 11.18 0.23 19.51
N SER A 113 12.05 0.90 18.76
CA SER A 113 13.09 1.75 19.32
C SER A 113 12.46 2.89 20.13
N ALA A 114 12.93 3.08 21.36
CA ALA A 114 12.51 4.17 22.23
C ALA A 114 12.80 5.57 21.65
N ALA A 115 13.63 5.66 20.60
CA ALA A 115 13.84 6.92 19.88
C ALA A 115 12.68 7.27 18.94
N VAL A 116 11.85 6.31 18.52
CA VAL A 116 10.74 6.57 17.59
C VAL A 116 9.63 7.31 18.32
N VAL A 117 9.24 8.45 17.76
CA VAL A 117 8.07 9.23 18.19
C VAL A 117 7.11 9.30 17.01
N THR A 118 5.97 8.64 17.15
CA THR A 118 4.91 8.63 16.14
C THR A 118 3.98 9.83 16.32
N VAL A 119 3.60 10.49 15.22
CA VAL A 119 2.64 11.60 15.24
C VAL A 119 1.57 11.38 14.18
N ASN A 120 0.32 11.26 14.62
CA ASN A 120 -0.82 11.25 13.72
C ASN A 120 -1.01 12.65 13.12
N GLY A 121 -0.53 12.85 11.90
CA GLY A 121 -0.72 14.08 11.14
C GLY A 121 -1.96 14.08 10.26
N ALA A 122 -2.54 12.89 10.03
CA ALA A 122 -3.76 12.72 9.27
C ALA A 122 -4.98 13.31 10.00
N GLN A 123 -5.95 13.79 9.21
CA GLN A 123 -7.04 14.63 9.72
C GLN A 123 -8.36 14.34 9.01
N SER A 124 -9.45 14.28 9.78
CA SER A 124 -10.79 14.08 9.22
C SER A 124 -11.15 15.18 8.21
N GLY A 125 -11.77 14.77 7.10
CA GLY A 125 -12.18 15.67 6.02
C GLY A 125 -11.04 16.24 5.16
N GLN A 126 -9.77 15.90 5.43
CA GLN A 126 -8.62 16.43 4.70
C GLN A 126 -8.16 15.47 3.59
N SER A 127 -8.96 15.37 2.53
CA SER A 127 -8.62 14.66 1.28
C SER A 127 -7.42 15.30 0.57
N ALA A 128 -6.89 14.65 -0.46
CA ALA A 128 -5.65 15.07 -1.13
C ALA A 128 -5.70 16.54 -1.60
N ASP A 129 -6.82 16.96 -2.18
CA ASP A 129 -7.08 18.34 -2.61
C ASP A 129 -7.00 19.36 -1.44
N LYS A 130 -7.44 18.99 -0.23
CA LYS A 130 -7.38 19.86 0.96
C LYS A 130 -5.98 20.01 1.52
N TRP A 131 -5.11 19.04 1.29
CA TRP A 131 -3.68 19.21 1.58
C TRP A 131 -2.98 20.10 0.54
N VAL A 132 -3.52 20.23 -0.67
CA VAL A 132 -2.99 21.14 -1.70
C VAL A 132 -3.52 22.56 -1.51
N THR A 133 -4.84 22.68 -1.40
CA THR A 133 -5.58 23.93 -1.25
C THR A 133 -6.45 23.84 0.00
N PRO A 134 -5.90 24.19 1.18
CA PRO A 134 -6.66 24.10 2.41
C PRO A 134 -7.87 25.02 2.44
N ASP A 135 -8.98 24.52 2.98
CA ASP A 135 -10.16 25.36 3.21
C ASP A 135 -9.86 26.45 4.27
N PRO A 136 -10.49 27.64 4.15
CA PRO A 136 -10.33 28.71 5.14
C PRO A 136 -10.64 28.23 6.56
N GLY A 137 -9.68 28.39 7.47
CA GLY A 137 -9.82 28.02 8.87
C GLY A 137 -9.50 26.55 9.21
N THR A 138 -9.26 25.68 8.22
CA THR A 138 -8.90 24.27 8.44
C THR A 138 -7.64 23.90 7.67
N ASN A 139 -6.50 24.54 8.00
CA ASN A 139 -5.24 24.26 7.34
C ASN A 139 -4.58 22.97 7.89
N PRO A 140 -4.51 21.87 7.13
CA PRO A 140 -3.96 20.62 7.62
C PRO A 140 -2.46 20.70 7.91
N TRP A 141 -1.71 21.58 7.24
CA TRP A 141 -0.29 21.79 7.51
C TRP A 141 -0.06 22.47 8.86
N SER A 142 -0.92 23.41 9.23
CA SER A 142 -0.83 24.08 10.54
C SER A 142 -1.15 23.10 11.68
N VAL A 143 -2.14 22.23 11.50
CA VAL A 143 -2.48 21.18 12.47
C VAL A 143 -1.35 20.15 12.57
N LEU A 144 -0.79 19.70 11.44
CA LEU A 144 0.37 18.80 11.42
C LEU A 144 1.54 19.39 12.21
N ALA A 145 1.92 20.65 11.93
CA ALA A 145 3.00 21.34 12.63
C ALA A 145 2.73 21.46 14.15
N SER A 146 1.48 21.76 14.53
CA SER A 146 1.07 21.83 15.93
C SER A 146 1.17 20.48 16.64
N ARG A 147 0.74 19.38 16.00
CA ARG A 147 0.84 18.03 16.56
C ARG A 147 2.29 17.57 16.71
N ILE A 148 3.14 17.84 15.71
CA ILE A 148 4.58 17.59 15.78
C ILE A 148 5.20 18.35 16.96
N SER A 149 4.94 19.64 17.08
CA SER A 149 5.46 20.44 18.19
C SER A 149 4.94 19.95 19.55
N SER A 150 3.66 19.56 19.65
CA SER A 150 3.04 19.05 20.88
C SER A 150 3.61 17.70 21.31
N SER A 151 4.06 16.87 20.37
CA SER A 151 4.83 15.64 20.65
C SER A 151 6.30 15.89 21.04
N GLY A 152 6.69 17.16 21.15
CA GLY A 152 8.05 17.58 21.49
C GLY A 152 9.07 17.26 20.38
N LEU A 153 8.62 17.15 19.14
CA LEU A 153 9.47 17.05 17.96
C LEU A 153 9.67 18.43 17.33
N SER A 154 10.84 18.63 16.73
CA SER A 154 11.13 19.71 15.79
C SER A 154 11.01 19.21 14.35
N ASN A 155 10.89 20.12 13.39
CA ASN A 155 10.86 19.76 11.97
C ASN A 155 12.11 18.97 11.54
N GLY A 156 13.27 19.22 12.17
CA GLY A 156 14.52 18.51 11.90
C GLY A 156 14.59 17.09 12.48
N GLN A 157 13.62 16.70 13.31
CA GLN A 157 13.52 15.34 13.86
C GLN A 157 12.55 14.46 13.06
N VAL A 158 11.67 15.04 12.23
CA VAL A 158 10.76 14.30 11.36
C VAL A 158 11.53 13.74 10.17
N GLN A 159 11.63 12.41 10.11
CA GLN A 159 12.54 11.71 9.19
C GLN A 159 11.84 10.66 8.32
N ALA A 160 10.66 10.19 8.73
CA ALA A 160 9.86 9.23 7.98
C ALA A 160 8.39 9.64 7.92
N VAL A 161 7.72 9.29 6.82
CA VAL A 161 6.30 9.55 6.61
C VAL A 161 5.60 8.26 6.19
N TRP A 162 4.43 7.99 6.76
CA TRP A 162 3.44 7.12 6.15
C TRP A 162 2.38 7.99 5.45
N LEU A 163 2.30 7.86 4.12
CA LEU A 163 1.43 8.66 3.27
C LEU A 163 0.36 7.78 2.64
N LYS A 164 -0.90 8.10 2.95
CA LYS A 164 -2.09 7.49 2.34
C LYS A 164 -3.11 8.61 2.11
N GLN A 165 -3.80 8.59 0.98
CA GLN A 165 -4.74 9.65 0.63
C GLN A 165 -5.87 9.11 -0.26
N ALA A 166 -6.87 9.95 -0.48
CA ALA A 166 -7.77 9.86 -1.62
C ALA A 166 -8.33 11.23 -1.97
N ASN A 167 -8.93 11.34 -3.15
CA ASN A 167 -9.81 12.46 -3.47
C ASN A 167 -11.18 12.26 -2.83
N ARG A 168 -11.95 13.35 -2.71
CA ARG A 168 -13.31 13.35 -2.18
C ARG A 168 -14.23 14.09 -3.14
N GLY A 169 -15.44 13.57 -3.31
CA GLY A 169 -16.47 14.22 -4.12
C GLY A 169 -16.26 14.05 -5.62
N THR A 170 -15.43 13.09 -6.01
CA THR A 170 -15.21 12.68 -7.39
C THR A 170 -16.13 11.51 -7.74
N ILE A 171 -16.24 11.22 -9.04
CA ILE A 171 -17.09 10.14 -9.57
C ILE A 171 -16.26 9.28 -10.51
N GLU A 172 -16.68 8.03 -10.69
CA GLU A 172 -16.08 7.16 -11.69
C GLU A 172 -16.16 7.77 -13.09
N THR A 173 -15.05 7.69 -13.81
CA THR A 173 -14.94 8.05 -15.22
C THR A 173 -14.52 6.81 -16.03
N PRO A 174 -14.73 6.80 -17.37
CA PRO A 174 -14.25 5.71 -18.22
C PRO A 174 -12.74 5.51 -18.18
N GLY A 175 -11.97 6.59 -17.93
CA GLY A 175 -10.53 6.59 -17.76
C GLY A 175 -10.10 6.51 -16.30
N LEU A 176 -8.92 7.07 -16.03
CA LEU A 176 -8.29 7.14 -14.70
C LEU A 176 -8.11 8.59 -14.24
N GLU A 177 -9.02 9.48 -14.62
CA GLU A 177 -8.92 10.91 -14.38
C GLU A 177 -8.80 11.26 -12.88
N ASP A 178 -9.56 10.57 -12.00
CA ASP A 178 -9.44 10.76 -10.54
C ASP A 178 -8.06 10.37 -10.01
N ALA A 179 -7.53 9.21 -10.44
CA ALA A 179 -6.20 8.77 -10.05
C ALA A 179 -5.09 9.69 -10.60
N LEU A 180 -5.27 10.25 -11.79
CA LEU A 180 -4.34 11.25 -12.36
C LEU A 180 -4.34 12.54 -11.53
N GLU A 181 -5.52 13.06 -11.18
CA GLU A 181 -5.64 14.22 -10.28
C GLU A 181 -5.04 13.92 -8.89
N MET A 182 -5.32 12.74 -8.34
CA MET A 182 -4.77 12.30 -7.07
C MET A 182 -3.25 12.26 -7.11
N LYS A 183 -2.65 11.76 -8.20
CA LYS A 183 -1.19 11.75 -8.39
C LYS A 183 -0.63 13.18 -8.34
N SER A 184 -1.23 14.13 -9.05
CA SER A 184 -0.80 15.54 -9.00
C SER A 184 -0.90 16.14 -7.60
N ASN A 185 -1.97 15.80 -6.86
CA ASN A 185 -2.10 16.21 -5.46
C ASN A 185 -1.01 15.59 -4.57
N LEU A 186 -0.70 14.30 -4.75
CA LEU A 186 0.37 13.62 -4.04
C LEU A 186 1.74 14.24 -4.33
N ALA A 187 2.03 14.60 -5.59
CA ALA A 187 3.27 15.28 -5.96
C ALA A 187 3.44 16.62 -5.23
N TYR A 188 2.36 17.41 -5.13
CA TYR A 188 2.35 18.63 -4.32
C TYR A 188 2.63 18.33 -2.84
N ILE A 189 1.96 17.33 -2.26
CA ILE A 189 2.14 16.93 -0.85
C ILE A 189 3.59 16.55 -0.57
N VAL A 190 4.22 15.75 -1.45
CA VAL A 190 5.64 15.38 -1.34
C VAL A 190 6.54 16.62 -1.37
N LYS A 191 6.31 17.54 -2.31
CA LYS A 191 7.06 18.79 -2.41
C LYS A 191 6.92 19.64 -1.14
N LYS A 192 5.71 19.72 -0.58
CA LYS A 192 5.43 20.49 0.64
C LYS A 192 6.10 19.86 1.86
N LEU A 193 6.03 18.52 1.99
CA LEU A 193 6.73 17.77 3.03
C LEU A 193 8.24 18.02 2.97
N ARG A 194 8.84 17.95 1.77
CA ARG A 194 10.28 18.21 1.59
C ARG A 194 10.68 19.64 1.97
N THR A 195 9.79 20.61 1.73
CA THR A 195 10.04 22.02 2.02
C THR A 195 9.98 22.29 3.53
N ASP A 196 8.94 21.79 4.20
CA ASP A 196 8.69 22.10 5.61
C ASP A 196 9.50 21.22 6.58
N TYR A 197 9.79 19.99 6.17
CA TYR A 197 10.45 18.95 6.96
C TYR A 197 11.65 18.39 6.18
N PRO A 198 12.73 19.19 6.03
CA PRO A 198 13.87 18.84 5.18
C PRO A 198 14.68 17.62 5.67
N ALA A 199 14.39 17.11 6.86
CA ALA A 199 15.04 15.91 7.41
C ALA A 199 14.37 14.60 6.96
N ILE A 200 13.20 14.64 6.29
CA ILE A 200 12.54 13.44 5.77
C ILE A 200 13.47 12.73 4.78
N LYS A 201 13.68 11.43 5.02
CA LYS A 201 14.48 10.54 4.18
C LYS A 201 13.62 9.63 3.33
N VAL A 202 12.55 9.08 3.92
CA VAL A 202 11.69 8.08 3.25
C VAL A 202 10.21 8.42 3.45
N ILE A 203 9.44 8.30 2.37
CA ILE A 203 7.98 8.35 2.37
C ILE A 203 7.48 6.96 1.97
N TYR A 204 6.83 6.27 2.91
CA TYR A 204 6.20 4.98 2.68
C TYR A 204 4.75 5.20 2.29
N VAL A 205 4.37 4.77 1.10
CA VAL A 205 3.02 4.97 0.58
C VAL A 205 2.13 3.74 0.70
N SER A 206 0.84 3.93 0.88
CA SER A 206 -0.17 2.87 0.90
C SER A 206 -1.41 3.31 0.13
N SER A 207 -2.06 2.36 -0.55
CA SER A 207 -3.35 2.57 -1.20
C SER A 207 -4.47 2.80 -0.18
N ARG A 208 -5.67 3.16 -0.67
CA ARG A 208 -6.90 2.94 0.09
C ARG A 208 -7.10 1.46 0.43
N ILE A 209 -7.83 1.21 1.52
CA ILE A 209 -8.50 -0.06 1.75
C ILE A 209 -9.74 -0.15 0.84
N TYR A 210 -10.39 -1.30 0.81
CA TYR A 210 -11.63 -1.50 0.06
C TYR A 210 -12.71 -0.48 0.44
N ALA A 211 -13.51 -0.03 -0.54
CA ALA A 211 -14.62 0.90 -0.31
C ALA A 211 -15.95 0.42 -0.94
N GLY A 212 -16.09 -0.88 -1.18
CA GLY A 212 -17.24 -1.44 -1.90
C GLY A 212 -18.50 -1.65 -1.05
N TYR A 213 -18.43 -1.51 0.28
CA TYR A 213 -19.60 -1.61 1.16
C TYR A 213 -20.33 -0.28 1.36
N VAL A 214 -19.87 0.76 0.68
CA VAL A 214 -20.43 2.09 0.76
C VAL A 214 -21.82 2.12 0.12
N GLY A 215 -22.83 2.51 0.89
CA GLY A 215 -24.18 2.73 0.38
C GLY A 215 -24.25 3.91 -0.59
N SER A 216 -25.39 4.08 -1.26
CA SER A 216 -25.59 4.99 -2.42
C SER A 216 -25.40 6.50 -2.19
N ALA A 217 -24.88 6.95 -1.04
CA ALA A 217 -24.79 8.37 -0.67
C ALA A 217 -23.40 8.84 -0.17
N HIS A 218 -22.35 8.02 -0.20
CA HIS A 218 -21.01 8.46 0.25
C HIS A 218 -20.07 8.81 -0.91
N SER A 219 -19.19 9.78 -0.70
CA SER A 219 -18.33 10.39 -1.73
C SER A 219 -17.00 9.64 -1.96
N SER A 220 -16.90 8.40 -1.49
CA SER A 220 -15.67 7.61 -1.58
C SER A 220 -16.02 6.16 -1.79
N ILE A 221 -16.00 5.75 -3.06
CA ILE A 221 -16.61 4.51 -3.56
C ILE A 221 -15.58 3.73 -4.37
N GLU A 222 -15.84 2.46 -4.62
CA GLU A 222 -15.20 1.75 -5.72
C GLU A 222 -15.74 2.26 -7.07
N PRO A 223 -14.92 2.33 -8.14
CA PRO A 223 -13.52 1.88 -8.24
C PRO A 223 -12.47 2.87 -7.74
N LEU A 224 -12.85 4.06 -7.25
CA LEU A 224 -11.87 5.13 -6.93
C LEU A 224 -10.87 4.72 -5.83
N ALA A 225 -11.32 3.93 -4.86
CA ALA A 225 -10.44 3.37 -3.83
C ALA A 225 -9.41 2.39 -4.42
N TYR A 226 -9.84 1.47 -5.29
CA TYR A 226 -8.93 0.61 -6.06
C TYR A 226 -7.96 1.43 -6.94
N GLU A 227 -8.48 2.42 -7.67
CA GLU A 227 -7.72 3.23 -8.62
C GLU A 227 -6.64 4.11 -7.96
N SER A 228 -6.81 4.45 -6.68
CA SER A 228 -5.79 5.14 -5.88
C SER A 228 -4.43 4.43 -5.88
N GLY A 229 -4.43 3.09 -6.04
CA GLY A 229 -3.20 2.31 -6.18
C GLY A 229 -2.34 2.73 -7.37
N PHE A 230 -2.97 3.08 -8.51
CA PHE A 230 -2.27 3.56 -9.69
C PHE A 230 -1.66 4.95 -9.47
N ALA A 231 -2.36 5.84 -8.75
CA ALA A 231 -1.84 7.18 -8.42
C ALA A 231 -0.50 7.11 -7.66
N PHE A 232 -0.42 6.26 -6.63
CA PHE A 232 0.82 6.03 -5.87
C PHE A 232 1.89 5.34 -6.70
N ARG A 233 1.50 4.37 -7.54
CA ARG A 233 2.43 3.68 -8.44
C ARG A 233 3.08 4.65 -9.43
N TRP A 234 2.29 5.52 -10.06
CA TRP A 234 2.79 6.53 -10.99
C TRP A 234 3.72 7.54 -10.30
N LEU A 235 3.41 7.95 -9.07
CA LEU A 235 4.30 8.80 -8.27
C LEU A 235 5.69 8.16 -8.05
N ILE A 236 5.75 6.85 -7.81
CA ILE A 236 7.02 6.12 -7.68
C ILE A 236 7.71 5.98 -9.04
N GLN A 237 6.96 5.71 -10.11
CA GLN A 237 7.51 5.60 -11.46
C GLN A 237 8.14 6.91 -11.94
N ASP A 238 7.54 8.05 -11.62
CA ASP A 238 8.13 9.36 -11.88
C ASP A 238 9.51 9.52 -11.22
N GLN A 239 9.64 9.13 -9.95
CA GLN A 239 10.92 9.15 -9.22
C GLN A 239 11.97 8.26 -9.90
N MET A 240 11.53 7.18 -10.53
CA MET A 240 12.39 6.26 -11.28
C MET A 240 12.71 6.76 -12.69
N GLY A 241 12.08 7.86 -13.15
CA GLY A 241 12.19 8.34 -14.52
C GLY A 241 11.48 7.45 -15.55
N VAL A 242 10.55 6.60 -15.10
CA VAL A 242 9.77 5.71 -15.96
C VAL A 242 8.61 6.50 -16.57
N ALA A 243 8.52 6.48 -17.89
CA ALA A 243 7.40 7.07 -18.61
C ALA A 243 6.10 6.34 -18.23
N ASN A 244 5.10 7.11 -17.84
CA ASN A 244 3.80 6.61 -17.42
C ASN A 244 2.68 7.56 -17.86
N ALA A 245 1.42 7.15 -17.67
CA ALA A 245 0.25 7.90 -18.12
C ALA A 245 0.07 9.26 -17.42
N ALA A 246 0.65 9.46 -16.24
CA ALA A 246 0.51 10.67 -15.44
C ALA A 246 1.59 11.74 -15.69
N GLY A 247 2.66 11.41 -16.44
CA GLY A 247 3.77 12.31 -16.71
C GLY A 247 4.69 12.59 -15.50
N THR A 248 5.94 12.98 -15.74
CA THR A 248 7.04 12.84 -14.76
C THR A 248 7.54 14.13 -14.07
N GLY A 249 6.94 15.28 -14.37
CA GLY A 249 7.58 16.60 -14.16
C GLY A 249 7.21 17.39 -12.89
N GLU A 250 6.51 16.80 -11.92
CA GLU A 250 5.89 17.57 -10.82
C GLU A 250 6.75 17.70 -9.55
N VAL A 251 7.73 16.81 -9.36
CA VAL A 251 8.62 16.79 -8.19
C VAL A 251 10.08 16.80 -8.65
N ASP A 252 10.94 17.53 -7.93
CA ASP A 252 12.39 17.38 -8.05
C ASP A 252 12.84 16.10 -7.33
N TYR A 253 12.71 14.96 -8.02
CA TYR A 253 13.04 13.64 -7.49
C TYR A 253 14.53 13.42 -7.20
N VAL A 254 15.41 14.33 -7.61
CA VAL A 254 16.82 14.30 -7.22
C VAL A 254 16.98 14.68 -5.75
N ASN A 255 16.17 15.63 -5.27
CA ASN A 255 16.27 16.19 -3.93
C ASN A 255 15.09 15.82 -3.02
N ALA A 256 14.06 15.14 -3.54
CA ALA A 256 12.93 14.64 -2.77
C ALA A 256 13.34 13.46 -1.86
N PRO A 257 12.60 13.20 -0.76
CA PRO A 257 12.74 11.97 -0.02
C PRO A 257 12.42 10.76 -0.90
N VAL A 258 13.02 9.61 -0.60
CA VAL A 258 12.76 8.39 -1.37
C VAL A 258 11.34 7.92 -1.10
N ILE A 259 10.54 7.83 -2.17
CA ILE A 259 9.17 7.32 -2.15
C ILE A 259 9.21 5.83 -2.48
N VAL A 260 8.61 5.02 -1.62
CA VAL A 260 8.50 3.57 -1.81
C VAL A 260 7.18 3.07 -1.25
N TRP A 261 6.69 1.93 -1.73
CA TRP A 261 5.56 1.26 -1.10
C TRP A 261 5.89 0.85 0.34
N GLY A 262 4.99 1.20 1.25
CA GLY A 262 4.77 0.46 2.49
C GLY A 262 3.90 -0.77 2.20
N PRO A 263 3.01 -1.17 3.12
CA PRO A 263 2.02 -2.20 2.80
C PRO A 263 1.03 -1.69 1.73
N TYR A 264 0.77 -2.51 0.71
CA TYR A 264 -0.36 -2.32 -0.20
C TYR A 264 -1.63 -2.83 0.49
N LEU A 265 -2.68 -2.01 0.57
CA LEU A 265 -3.81 -2.23 1.50
C LEU A 265 -5.10 -2.65 0.81
N TRP A 266 -5.19 -2.55 -0.51
CA TRP A 266 -6.42 -2.91 -1.22
C TRP A 266 -6.53 -4.43 -1.44
N ALA A 267 -7.73 -4.96 -1.26
CA ALA A 267 -8.19 -6.30 -1.62
C ALA A 267 -9.69 -6.23 -1.95
N ASP A 268 -10.22 -7.17 -2.72
CA ASP A 268 -11.61 -7.12 -3.18
C ASP A 268 -12.52 -7.88 -2.22
N ASP A 269 -13.23 -7.17 -1.32
CA ASP A 269 -14.14 -7.79 -0.36
C ASP A 269 -13.43 -8.96 0.39
N ASN A 270 -14.09 -10.10 0.53
CA ASN A 270 -13.65 -11.31 1.20
C ASN A 270 -12.87 -12.25 0.27
N ILE A 271 -12.54 -11.80 -0.95
CA ILE A 271 -11.72 -12.56 -1.90
C ILE A 271 -10.26 -12.44 -1.44
N PRO A 272 -9.62 -13.54 -1.03
CA PRO A 272 -8.25 -13.50 -0.54
C PRO A 272 -7.30 -13.09 -1.65
N ARG A 273 -6.51 -12.06 -1.36
CA ARG A 273 -5.31 -11.71 -2.13
C ARG A 273 -4.26 -12.82 -2.03
N SER A 274 -3.23 -12.82 -2.88
CA SER A 274 -2.15 -13.84 -2.83
C SER A 274 -1.44 -13.97 -1.48
N ASP A 275 -1.46 -12.92 -0.66
CA ASP A 275 -0.92 -12.90 0.72
C ASP A 275 -1.99 -13.10 1.81
N GLY A 276 -3.23 -13.40 1.42
CA GLY A 276 -4.35 -13.71 2.31
C GLY A 276 -5.11 -12.50 2.86
N LEU A 277 -4.77 -11.26 2.45
CA LEU A 277 -5.54 -10.08 2.87
C LEU A 277 -6.98 -10.16 2.34
N ILE A 278 -7.94 -9.87 3.23
CA ILE A 278 -9.37 -9.72 2.94
C ILE A 278 -9.97 -8.55 3.72
N TRP A 279 -11.05 -7.99 3.17
CA TRP A 279 -11.88 -6.94 3.76
C TRP A 279 -13.33 -7.40 3.86
N LYS A 280 -13.78 -7.72 5.08
CA LYS A 280 -15.18 -8.08 5.35
C LYS A 280 -16.00 -6.83 5.62
N CYS A 281 -17.32 -6.89 5.41
CA CYS A 281 -18.19 -5.76 5.69
C CYS A 281 -18.14 -5.32 7.18
N GLU A 282 -17.89 -6.27 8.09
CA GLU A 282 -17.75 -5.98 9.52
C GLU A 282 -16.44 -5.25 9.87
N ASP A 283 -15.47 -5.22 8.96
CA ASP A 283 -14.24 -4.45 9.14
C ASP A 283 -14.48 -2.93 8.99
N PHE A 284 -15.67 -2.50 8.54
CA PHE A 284 -16.03 -1.11 8.27
C PHE A 284 -17.07 -0.57 9.26
N GLU A 285 -17.00 0.75 9.49
CA GLU A 285 -18.03 1.49 10.22
C GLU A 285 -19.39 1.44 9.51
N ASP A 286 -20.42 2.00 10.14
CA ASP A 286 -21.79 1.96 9.64
C ASP A 286 -21.98 2.69 8.31
N ASP A 287 -20.99 3.47 7.84
CA ASP A 287 -21.03 4.09 6.51
C ASP A 287 -20.40 3.25 5.38
N GLY A 288 -19.72 2.16 5.74
CA GLY A 288 -19.12 1.20 4.80
C GLY A 288 -17.83 1.68 4.13
N GLY A 289 -17.42 2.93 4.37
CA GLY A 289 -16.25 3.56 3.75
C GLY A 289 -15.15 3.91 4.74
N HIS A 290 -15.49 4.13 6.02
CA HIS A 290 -14.51 4.29 7.09
C HIS A 290 -14.11 2.92 7.68
N PRO A 291 -12.83 2.71 7.98
CA PRO A 291 -12.39 1.52 8.70
C PRO A 291 -13.03 1.51 10.08
N GLY A 292 -13.66 0.40 10.45
CA GLY A 292 -14.02 0.11 11.82
C GLY A 292 -12.85 -0.59 12.55
N PRO A 293 -13.05 -0.99 13.82
CA PRO A 293 -11.98 -1.58 14.64
C PRO A 293 -11.27 -2.79 14.01
N GLY A 294 -12.00 -3.59 13.21
CA GLY A 294 -11.41 -4.70 12.46
C GLY A 294 -10.41 -4.25 11.40
N ALA A 295 -10.77 -3.24 10.60
CA ALA A 295 -9.87 -2.71 9.59
C ALA A 295 -8.71 -1.90 10.17
N GLU A 296 -8.99 -1.06 11.17
CA GLU A 296 -7.97 -0.29 11.90
C GLU A 296 -6.87 -1.21 12.43
N ALA A 297 -7.27 -2.30 13.13
CA ALA A 297 -6.34 -3.26 13.70
C ALA A 297 -5.52 -4.02 12.63
N LYS A 298 -6.15 -4.39 11.50
CA LYS A 298 -5.47 -5.05 10.37
C LYS A 298 -4.41 -4.15 9.75
N VAL A 299 -4.77 -2.91 9.38
CA VAL A 299 -3.84 -1.96 8.79
C VAL A 299 -2.70 -1.65 9.77
N ALA A 300 -3.01 -1.43 11.03
CA ALA A 300 -2.02 -1.19 12.07
C ALA A 300 -1.03 -2.36 12.21
N GLN A 301 -1.51 -3.60 12.14
CA GLN A 301 -0.64 -4.78 12.18
C GLN A 301 0.23 -4.89 10.92
N MET A 302 -0.32 -4.62 9.74
CA MET A 302 0.45 -4.60 8.50
C MET A 302 1.56 -3.54 8.53
N LEU A 303 1.28 -2.34 9.06
CA LEU A 303 2.28 -1.29 9.25
C LEU A 303 3.35 -1.71 10.26
N LEU A 304 2.96 -2.23 11.42
CA LEU A 304 3.90 -2.69 12.44
C LEU A 304 4.82 -3.79 11.89
N ASN A 305 4.26 -4.78 11.20
CA ASN A 305 5.03 -5.84 10.55
C ASN A 305 5.98 -5.27 9.50
N PHE A 306 5.51 -4.36 8.65
CA PHE A 306 6.35 -3.71 7.65
C PHE A 306 7.53 -2.96 8.30
N PHE A 307 7.25 -2.10 9.27
CA PHE A 307 8.29 -1.30 9.91
C PHE A 307 9.27 -2.15 10.74
N LYS A 308 8.84 -3.26 11.34
CA LYS A 308 9.72 -4.17 12.11
C LYS A 308 10.57 -5.09 11.24
N THR A 309 10.11 -5.45 10.04
CA THR A 309 10.74 -6.55 9.26
C THR A 309 11.33 -6.12 7.93
N SER A 310 10.86 -5.01 7.35
CA SER A 310 11.35 -4.55 6.05
C SER A 310 12.79 -4.05 6.16
N PRO A 311 13.72 -4.52 5.30
CA PRO A 311 15.08 -3.96 5.22
C PRO A 311 15.09 -2.44 4.96
N MET A 312 14.00 -1.92 4.39
CA MET A 312 13.84 -0.50 4.08
C MET A 312 13.44 0.34 5.30
N ALA A 313 13.18 -0.26 6.47
CA ALA A 313 12.70 0.48 7.65
C ALA A 313 13.17 -0.05 9.01
N ALA A 314 13.34 -1.38 9.14
CA ALA A 314 13.54 -2.04 10.43
C ALA A 314 14.76 -1.55 11.22
N SER A 315 15.83 -1.17 10.53
CA SER A 315 17.07 -0.69 11.16
C SER A 315 16.86 0.53 12.06
N TRP A 316 16.07 1.51 11.62
CA TRP A 316 15.80 2.72 12.40
C TRP A 316 14.57 2.56 13.30
N PHE A 317 13.60 1.73 12.90
CA PHE A 317 12.36 1.55 13.65
C PHE A 317 12.54 0.68 14.90
N THR A 318 13.33 -0.39 14.82
CA THR A 318 13.62 -1.27 15.95
C THR A 318 14.98 -0.98 16.62
N GLY A 319 15.80 -0.14 16.00
CA GLY A 319 17.19 0.09 16.40
C GLY A 319 18.13 -1.09 16.12
N SER A 320 17.59 -2.19 15.58
CA SER A 320 18.34 -3.34 15.12
C SER A 320 18.16 -3.46 13.61
N ALA A 321 19.27 -3.51 12.86
CA ALA A 321 19.15 -3.95 11.48
C ALA A 321 18.55 -5.36 11.49
N PRO A 322 17.54 -5.66 10.65
CA PRO A 322 17.10 -7.03 10.49
C PRO A 322 18.34 -7.84 10.11
N VAL A 323 18.58 -8.96 10.81
CA VAL A 323 19.71 -9.83 10.49
C VAL A 323 19.63 -10.08 8.98
N PRO A 324 20.68 -9.73 8.20
CA PRO A 324 20.67 -10.05 6.79
C PRO A 324 20.55 -11.57 6.71
N THR A 325 19.37 -12.08 6.34
CA THR A 325 19.28 -13.45 5.89
C THR A 325 20.26 -13.52 4.74
N LYS A 326 21.33 -14.29 4.91
CA LYS A 326 22.34 -14.46 3.87
C LYS A 326 21.64 -15.00 2.62
N THR A 327 21.27 -14.11 1.71
CA THR A 327 21.24 -14.48 0.30
C THR A 327 22.69 -14.79 -0.05
N PRO A 328 23.02 -16.00 -0.54
CA PRO A 328 24.39 -16.33 -0.91
C PRO A 328 24.82 -15.43 -2.07
N SER A 329 25.47 -14.31 -1.76
CA SER A 329 26.24 -13.53 -2.72
C SER A 329 27.51 -14.32 -3.04
N LYS A 330 27.55 -14.98 -4.19
CA LYS A 330 28.82 -15.46 -4.77
C LYS A 330 29.47 -14.27 -5.48
N THR A 331 30.52 -13.75 -4.87
CA THR A 331 31.45 -12.75 -5.44
C THR A 331 31.92 -13.15 -6.85
N PRO A 332 32.03 -12.20 -7.80
CA PRO A 332 32.37 -12.48 -9.19
C PRO A 332 33.87 -12.73 -9.39
N THR A 333 34.21 -13.79 -10.13
CA THR A 333 35.56 -14.07 -10.65
C THR A 333 35.60 -13.72 -12.15
N PRO A 334 36.70 -13.20 -12.72
CA PRO A 334 36.68 -12.37 -13.93
C PRO A 334 36.40 -13.10 -15.24
N ILE A 335 35.79 -12.34 -16.15
CA ILE A 335 35.47 -12.63 -17.56
C ILE A 335 36.66 -13.25 -18.31
N LYS A 336 36.38 -14.37 -19.00
CA LYS A 336 36.96 -14.66 -20.33
C LYS A 336 35.83 -14.89 -21.34
N SER A 337 36.01 -14.27 -22.51
CA SER A 337 35.15 -14.12 -23.68
C SER A 337 34.22 -15.29 -24.08
N PRO A 338 33.14 -14.99 -24.84
CA PRO A 338 32.12 -15.97 -25.21
C PRO A 338 32.61 -16.86 -26.35
N THR A 339 32.25 -18.14 -26.34
CA THR A 339 32.24 -18.95 -27.57
C THR A 339 31.06 -19.92 -27.57
N LYS A 340 30.04 -19.52 -28.33
CA LYS A 340 29.11 -20.28 -29.19
C LYS A 340 28.53 -21.62 -28.67
N THR A 341 27.21 -21.61 -28.47
CA THR A 341 26.19 -22.67 -28.72
C THR A 341 26.54 -23.53 -29.96
N PRO A 342 26.17 -24.83 -30.11
CA PRO A 342 25.01 -25.60 -29.59
C PRO A 342 25.40 -26.99 -28.99
N THR A 343 24.54 -27.79 -28.35
CA THR A 343 23.60 -28.77 -28.96
C THR A 343 23.02 -29.65 -27.81
N GLN A 344 21.72 -29.99 -27.83
CA GLN A 344 21.10 -31.10 -27.06
C GLN A 344 21.50 -32.47 -27.67
N PRO A 345 21.20 -33.68 -27.12
CA PRO A 345 20.89 -34.17 -25.77
C PRO A 345 21.79 -35.41 -25.40
N PRO A 346 21.65 -36.09 -24.24
CA PRO A 346 20.71 -37.22 -24.14
C PRO A 346 20.01 -37.32 -22.77
N THR A 347 18.95 -38.12 -22.70
CA THR A 347 18.16 -38.46 -21.51
C THR A 347 18.98 -39.33 -20.52
N PRO A 348 19.14 -38.92 -19.24
CA PRO A 348 19.08 -39.87 -18.11
C PRO A 348 18.59 -39.21 -16.79
N PRO A 349 18.64 -39.91 -15.64
CA PRO A 349 17.83 -41.03 -15.15
C PRO A 349 16.60 -40.54 -14.36
N MET A 350 15.78 -41.46 -13.84
CA MET A 350 14.62 -41.19 -12.97
C MET A 350 14.97 -40.14 -11.91
N GLY A 351 14.49 -38.89 -12.12
CA GLY A 351 14.80 -37.74 -11.29
C GLY A 351 14.39 -37.99 -9.84
N LYS A 352 15.09 -37.35 -8.90
CA LYS A 352 14.66 -37.36 -7.49
C LYS A 352 13.18 -36.96 -7.43
N PRO A 353 12.31 -37.64 -6.66
CA PRO A 353 10.92 -37.24 -6.57
C PRO A 353 10.80 -35.76 -6.18
N GLY A 354 10.13 -34.95 -7.01
CA GLY A 354 10.08 -33.50 -6.86
C GLY A 354 11.07 -32.70 -7.73
N ASP A 355 11.99 -33.33 -8.48
CA ASP A 355 12.95 -32.67 -9.38
C ASP A 355 12.39 -32.67 -10.81
N ALA A 356 11.66 -31.61 -11.17
CA ALA A 356 10.97 -31.51 -12.45
C ALA A 356 11.89 -31.08 -13.58
N ASN A 357 12.91 -30.26 -13.27
CA ASN A 357 13.82 -29.74 -14.28
C ASN A 357 15.05 -30.66 -14.51
N GLY A 358 15.20 -31.72 -13.71
CA GLY A 358 16.22 -32.75 -13.85
C GLY A 358 17.63 -32.28 -13.46
N ASP A 359 17.75 -31.23 -12.65
CA ASP A 359 19.04 -30.66 -12.25
C ASP A 359 19.70 -31.35 -11.04
N GLY A 360 19.01 -32.35 -10.47
CA GLY A 360 19.44 -33.13 -9.32
C GLY A 360 19.07 -32.52 -7.96
N LYS A 361 18.30 -31.42 -7.94
CA LYS A 361 17.78 -30.76 -6.74
C LYS A 361 16.25 -30.72 -6.75
N VAL A 362 15.67 -30.56 -5.56
CA VAL A 362 14.24 -30.31 -5.39
C VAL A 362 14.12 -28.95 -4.72
N ASP A 363 13.85 -27.92 -5.51
CA ASP A 363 13.84 -26.52 -5.08
C ASP A 363 12.71 -25.67 -5.70
N GLY A 364 12.81 -24.35 -5.54
CA GLY A 364 11.80 -23.42 -6.03
C GLY A 364 11.60 -23.45 -7.55
N PHE A 365 12.58 -23.87 -8.34
CA PHE A 365 12.43 -23.99 -9.79
C PHE A 365 11.55 -25.19 -10.16
N ASP A 366 11.60 -26.29 -9.40
CA ASP A 366 10.71 -27.43 -9.61
C ASP A 366 9.27 -27.10 -9.19
N TYR A 367 9.11 -26.28 -8.15
CA TYR A 367 7.81 -25.73 -7.77
C TYR A 367 7.21 -24.87 -8.88
N LEU A 368 8.02 -24.05 -9.56
CA LEU A 368 7.54 -23.25 -10.69
C LEU A 368 7.08 -24.14 -11.85
N VAL A 369 7.75 -25.28 -12.08
CA VAL A 369 7.32 -26.25 -13.09
C VAL A 369 5.97 -26.89 -12.71
N TRP A 370 5.83 -27.36 -11.46
CA TRP A 370 4.56 -27.87 -10.93
C TRP A 370 3.44 -26.81 -11.00
N LEU A 371 3.71 -25.58 -10.55
CA LEU A 371 2.74 -24.48 -10.53
C LEU A 371 2.26 -24.12 -11.95
N SER A 372 3.16 -24.15 -12.94
CA SER A 372 2.81 -23.87 -14.33
C SER A 372 1.93 -24.95 -14.99
N HIS A 373 1.87 -26.15 -14.39
CA HIS A 373 1.10 -27.28 -14.88
C HIS A 373 -0.05 -27.69 -13.95
N TYR A 374 -0.21 -27.03 -12.79
CA TYR A 374 -1.24 -27.35 -11.82
C TYR A 374 -2.65 -27.37 -12.43
N GLY A 375 -3.38 -28.47 -12.19
CA GLY A 375 -4.71 -28.72 -12.73
C GLY A 375 -4.72 -29.28 -14.16
N LYS A 376 -3.57 -29.57 -14.75
CA LYS A 376 -3.45 -30.19 -16.10
C LYS A 376 -3.15 -31.69 -15.99
N THR A 377 -3.60 -32.43 -17.00
CA THR A 377 -3.21 -33.84 -17.20
C THR A 377 -1.81 -33.88 -17.81
N SER A 378 -0.92 -34.72 -17.28
CA SER A 378 0.45 -34.89 -17.79
C SER A 378 0.64 -36.23 -18.49
N ASN A 379 1.35 -36.20 -19.63
CA ASN A 379 1.90 -37.39 -20.28
C ASN A 379 3.43 -37.45 -20.16
N ASN A 380 4.06 -36.42 -19.58
CA ASN A 380 5.52 -36.32 -19.40
C ASN A 380 5.95 -36.57 -17.93
N GLY A 381 5.00 -36.87 -17.03
CA GLY A 381 5.26 -37.27 -15.65
C GLY A 381 5.95 -36.15 -14.85
N PRO A 382 7.02 -36.47 -14.09
CA PRO A 382 7.69 -35.50 -13.22
C PRO A 382 8.17 -34.22 -13.91
N ILE A 383 8.43 -34.26 -15.23
CA ILE A 383 8.87 -33.09 -16.01
C ILE A 383 7.79 -32.02 -16.09
N ASP A 384 6.51 -32.39 -16.05
CA ASP A 384 5.41 -31.44 -15.95
C ASP A 384 4.98 -31.21 -14.49
N GLY A 385 5.70 -31.76 -13.51
CA GLY A 385 5.31 -31.71 -12.10
C GLY A 385 4.33 -32.80 -11.65
N ASP A 386 4.09 -33.85 -12.45
CA ASP A 386 3.37 -35.06 -12.00
C ASP A 386 4.37 -36.00 -11.31
N PHE A 387 4.65 -35.69 -10.05
CA PHE A 387 5.68 -36.32 -9.23
C PHE A 387 5.23 -37.66 -8.64
N ASN A 388 3.93 -37.95 -8.58
CA ASN A 388 3.41 -39.25 -8.17
C ASN A 388 3.08 -40.18 -9.37
N SER A 389 3.19 -39.66 -10.61
CA SER A 389 2.95 -40.36 -11.87
C SER A 389 1.52 -40.92 -12.02
N ASP A 390 0.54 -40.20 -11.46
CA ASP A 390 -0.88 -40.54 -11.57
C ASP A 390 -1.55 -39.97 -12.84
N GLY A 391 -0.80 -39.20 -13.63
CA GLY A 391 -1.25 -38.56 -14.86
C GLY A 391 -1.88 -37.18 -14.65
N SER A 392 -1.96 -36.66 -13.42
CA SER A 392 -2.60 -35.39 -13.10
C SER A 392 -1.75 -34.53 -12.17
N VAL A 393 -1.35 -33.33 -12.61
CA VAL A 393 -0.55 -32.42 -11.77
C VAL A 393 -1.45 -31.71 -10.75
N ASN A 394 -1.39 -32.14 -9.49
CA ASN A 394 -2.32 -31.71 -8.45
C ASN A 394 -1.65 -31.56 -7.06
N GLY A 395 -2.48 -31.39 -6.02
CA GLY A 395 -2.01 -31.19 -4.65
C GLY A 395 -1.24 -32.39 -4.07
N GLN A 396 -1.40 -33.59 -4.62
CA GLN A 396 -0.64 -34.77 -4.22
C GLN A 396 0.82 -34.68 -4.70
N ASP A 397 1.06 -34.13 -5.88
CA ASP A 397 2.41 -33.88 -6.39
C ASP A 397 3.13 -32.80 -5.58
N TYR A 398 2.40 -31.76 -5.16
CA TYR A 398 2.94 -30.75 -4.25
C TYR A 398 3.48 -31.38 -2.96
N LEU A 399 2.79 -32.38 -2.40
CA LEU A 399 3.26 -33.08 -1.21
C LEU A 399 4.53 -33.90 -1.49
N VAL A 400 4.65 -34.48 -2.69
CA VAL A 400 5.89 -35.17 -3.11
C VAL A 400 7.04 -34.17 -3.21
N TRP A 401 6.85 -33.02 -3.87
CA TRP A 401 7.85 -31.95 -3.95
C TRP A 401 8.24 -31.42 -2.56
N LEU A 402 7.25 -31.06 -1.73
CA LEU A 402 7.47 -30.51 -0.39
C LEU A 402 8.23 -31.50 0.50
N SER A 403 7.93 -32.79 0.39
CA SER A 403 8.61 -33.83 1.16
C SER A 403 10.07 -34.04 0.77
N ASN A 404 10.48 -33.59 -0.43
CA ASN A 404 11.85 -33.71 -0.94
C ASN A 404 12.60 -32.37 -1.01
N TYR A 405 11.93 -31.24 -0.74
CA TYR A 405 12.52 -29.91 -0.79
C TYR A 405 13.79 -29.78 0.08
N GLY A 406 14.90 -29.46 -0.58
CA GLY A 406 16.20 -29.25 0.06
C GLY A 406 16.91 -30.51 0.58
N LYS A 407 16.48 -31.73 0.21
CA LYS A 407 17.09 -33.01 0.63
C LYS A 407 18.20 -33.55 -0.26
#